data_AF-A0A3M0XN00-F1
#
_entry.id   AF-A0A3M0XN00-F1
#
_cell.length_a   1.000
_cell.length_b   1.000
_cell.length_c   1.000
_cell.angle_alpha   90.00
_cell.angle_beta   90.00
_cell.angle_gamma   90.00
#
_symmetry.space_group_name_H-M   'P 1'
#
loop_
_entity.id
_entity.type
_entity.pdbx_description
1 polymer ?
#
loop_
_entity_poly.entity_id
_entity_poly.type
_entity_poly.pdbx_seq_one_letter_code
_entity_poly.pdbx_strand_id
1 'polypeptide(L)'
;PVNPISLGINVTFPALLLFLVVLFTKKPDSANTNRIIEGIKEIVFVEAARSEPIKLRRPAKRSKAKNFIFGIIYAITFFVSFGFVVWVLDKIHFNWVSIIIFIFFLAFVSFFSIRIRRRIRELMVIEPKENIFTLLSDFFYTPIVASGKWLSEKFSRINVFVFVLDFIIEAPFKLFIDIAEEWTRYVKERRDEIV
;
A
#
# COMPACT_ATOMS: atom_id res chain seq x y z
N PRO A 1 19.10 -23.27 2.29
CA PRO A 1 18.56 -23.29 3.68
C PRO A 1 17.87 -21.97 4.02
N VAL A 2 16.73 -22.02 4.70
CA VAL A 2 15.98 -20.83 5.09
C VAL A 2 16.59 -20.25 6.36
N ASN A 3 17.00 -18.97 6.33
CA ASN A 3 17.60 -18.31 7.49
C ASN A 3 16.49 -18.00 8.53
N PRO A 4 16.54 -18.56 9.75
CA PRO A 4 15.52 -18.33 10.78
C PRO A 4 15.35 -16.85 11.14
N ILE A 5 16.44 -16.07 11.08
CA ILE A 5 16.43 -14.63 11.35
C ILE A 5 15.62 -13.91 10.26
N SER A 6 15.83 -14.27 8.99
CA SER A 6 15.09 -13.67 7.87
C SER A 6 13.60 -13.99 7.91
N LEU A 7 13.23 -15.19 8.37
CA LEU A 7 11.84 -15.57 8.59
C LEU A 7 11.23 -14.75 9.74
N GLY A 8 11.91 -14.71 10.89
CA GLY A 8 11.46 -13.96 12.05
C GLY A 8 11.20 -12.49 11.72
N ILE A 9 12.12 -11.85 11.00
CA ILE A 9 11.95 -10.46 10.56
C ILE A 9 10.79 -10.32 9.57
N ASN A 10 10.68 -11.18 8.55
CA ASN A 10 9.58 -11.09 7.58
C ASN A 10 8.18 -11.27 8.20
N VAL A 11 8.08 -12.07 9.26
CA VAL A 11 6.82 -12.29 9.97
C VAL A 11 6.50 -11.13 10.93
N THR A 12 7.50 -10.63 11.64
CA THR A 12 7.30 -9.61 12.69
C THR A 12 7.29 -8.18 12.17
N PHE A 13 8.11 -7.88 11.16
CA PHE A 13 8.28 -6.54 10.62
C PHE A 13 6.97 -5.86 10.19
N PRO A 14 6.05 -6.52 9.46
CA PRO A 14 4.81 -5.88 9.04
C PRO A 14 3.95 -5.41 10.22
N ALA A 15 3.82 -6.25 11.25
CA ALA A 15 3.06 -5.94 12.45
C ALA A 15 3.73 -4.82 13.27
N LEU A 16 5.06 -4.90 13.45
CA LEU A 16 5.83 -3.88 14.14
C LEU A 16 5.75 -2.52 13.43
N LEU A 17 5.89 -2.50 12.10
CA LEU A 17 5.82 -1.28 11.32
C LEU A 17 4.44 -0.62 11.46
N LEU A 18 3.35 -1.39 11.37
CA LEU A 18 2.00 -0.87 11.61
C LEU A 18 1.83 -0.32 13.02
N PHE A 19 2.30 -1.07 14.03
CA PHE A 19 2.23 -0.64 15.42
C PHE A 19 2.95 0.69 15.64
N LEU A 20 4.20 0.81 15.18
CA LEU A 20 4.99 2.04 15.29
C LEU A 20 4.30 3.19 14.54
N VAL A 21 3.76 2.91 13.36
CA VAL A 21 3.00 3.90 12.59
C VAL A 21 1.83 4.47 13.37
N VAL A 22 1.03 3.62 14.01
CA VAL A 22 -0.13 4.05 14.80
C VAL A 22 0.34 4.81 16.03
N LEU A 23 1.36 4.29 16.72
CA LEU A 23 1.94 4.90 17.91
C LEU A 23 2.45 6.32 17.65
N PHE A 24 3.16 6.54 16.54
CA PHE A 24 3.71 7.85 16.16
C PHE A 24 2.74 8.71 15.34
N THR A 25 1.49 8.28 15.13
CA THR A 25 0.50 9.10 14.45
C THR A 25 0.08 10.28 15.34
N LYS A 26 0.45 11.49 14.92
CA LYS A 26 0.04 12.73 15.59
C LYS A 26 -1.48 12.90 15.51
N LYS A 27 -2.10 13.19 16.65
CA LYS A 27 -3.52 13.54 16.76
C LYS A 27 -3.69 15.07 16.70
N PRO A 28 -4.85 15.60 16.27
CA PRO A 28 -5.13 17.03 16.32
C PRO A 28 -5.00 17.56 17.74
N ASP A 29 -4.35 18.71 17.90
CA ASP A 29 -4.17 19.38 19.19
C ASP A 29 -5.29 20.39 19.46
N SER A 30 -5.29 20.99 20.65
CA SER A 30 -6.29 21.98 21.05
C SER A 30 -6.30 23.21 20.15
N ALA A 31 -5.13 23.64 19.64
CA ALA A 31 -5.03 24.73 18.68
C ALA A 31 -5.78 24.40 17.39
N ASN A 32 -5.63 23.17 16.88
CA ASN A 32 -6.37 22.71 15.71
C ASN A 32 -7.88 22.68 15.97
N THR A 33 -8.32 22.20 17.13
CA THR A 33 -9.74 22.21 17.51
C THR A 33 -10.29 23.64 17.59
N ASN A 34 -9.54 24.58 18.18
CA ASN A 34 -9.94 25.99 18.24
C ASN A 34 -10.09 26.58 16.83
N ARG A 35 -9.16 26.26 15.92
CA ARG A 35 -9.23 26.71 14.53
C ARG A 35 -10.44 26.15 13.77
N ILE A 36 -10.84 24.91 14.05
CA ILE A 36 -12.07 24.33 13.49
C ILE A 36 -13.30 25.10 14.01
N ILE A 37 -13.36 25.38 15.32
CA ILE A 37 -14.47 26.12 15.94
C ILE A 37 -14.56 27.53 15.35
N GLU A 38 -13.43 28.22 15.17
CA GLU A 38 -13.38 29.52 14.50
C GLU A 38 -13.92 29.43 13.06
N GLY A 39 -13.48 28.44 12.28
CA GLY A 39 -13.97 28.23 10.92
C GLY A 39 -15.47 28.00 10.85
N ILE A 40 -16.04 27.28 11.83
CA ILE A 40 -17.51 27.11 11.94
C ILE A 40 -18.18 28.45 12.24
N LYS A 41 -17.62 29.24 13.17
CA LYS A 41 -18.17 30.56 13.52
C LYS A 41 -18.15 31.53 12.33
N GLU A 42 -17.07 31.54 11.54
CA GLU A 42 -16.94 32.35 10.32
C GLU A 42 -18.04 32.03 9.27
N ILE A 43 -18.60 30.81 9.29
CA ILE A 43 -19.65 30.37 8.36
C ILE A 43 -21.06 30.66 8.92
N VAL A 44 -21.26 30.44 10.22
CA VAL A 44 -22.59 30.48 10.85
C VAL A 44 -22.98 31.89 11.30
N PHE A 45 -22.03 32.67 11.82
CA PHE A 45 -22.30 34.01 12.37
C PHE A 45 -21.88 35.09 11.39
N VAL A 46 -22.82 35.99 11.06
CA VAL A 46 -22.60 37.09 10.11
C VAL A 46 -21.58 38.10 10.67
N GLU A 47 -21.55 38.30 11.98
CA GLU A 47 -20.63 39.23 12.66
C GLU A 47 -19.18 38.71 12.67
N ALA A 48 -19.01 37.39 12.61
CA ALA A 48 -17.71 36.72 12.54
C ALA A 48 -17.32 36.37 11.09
N ALA A 49 -18.12 36.76 10.10
CA ALA A 49 -17.91 36.40 8.72
C ALA A 49 -16.59 36.96 8.20
N ARG A 50 -15.80 36.10 7.56
CA ARG A 50 -14.50 36.47 7.03
C ARG A 50 -14.64 37.49 5.90
N SER A 51 -14.00 38.65 6.02
CA SER A 51 -14.06 39.70 4.99
C SER A 51 -13.15 39.41 3.79
N GLU A 52 -12.13 38.57 3.95
CA GLU A 52 -11.19 38.22 2.88
C GLU A 52 -11.58 36.94 2.15
N PRO A 53 -11.49 36.91 0.80
CA PRO A 53 -11.82 35.73 0.01
C PRO A 53 -10.78 34.61 0.18
N ILE A 54 -11.27 33.37 0.24
CA ILE A 54 -10.41 32.17 0.24
C ILE A 54 -9.74 32.03 -1.14
N LYS A 55 -8.43 32.30 -1.21
CA LYS A 55 -7.65 32.13 -2.45
C LYS A 55 -7.32 30.65 -2.66
N LEU A 56 -8.05 29.99 -3.54
CA LEU A 56 -7.71 28.64 -4.00
C LEU A 56 -6.49 28.68 -4.93
N ARG A 57 -5.39 28.06 -4.52
CA ARG A 57 -4.17 27.97 -5.34
C ARG A 57 -4.38 26.93 -6.44
N ARG A 58 -4.38 27.37 -7.70
CA ARG A 58 -4.44 26.45 -8.85
C ARG A 58 -3.19 25.55 -8.89
N PRO A 59 -3.32 24.29 -9.32
CA PRO A 59 -2.17 23.41 -9.49
C PRO A 59 -1.16 24.04 -10.44
N ALA A 60 0.13 23.95 -10.09
CA ALA A 60 1.20 24.56 -10.86
C ALA A 60 1.23 23.97 -12.28
N LYS A 61 1.07 24.82 -13.31
CA LYS A 61 1.29 24.42 -14.70
C LYS A 61 2.80 24.23 -14.90
N ARG A 62 3.23 22.98 -15.09
CA ARG A 62 4.65 22.62 -15.32
C ARG A 62 4.89 22.43 -16.82
N SER A 63 6.01 22.95 -17.32
CA SER A 63 6.44 22.69 -18.70
C SER A 63 6.85 21.23 -18.88
N LYS A 64 6.85 20.74 -20.13
CA LYS A 64 7.29 19.37 -20.46
C LYS A 64 8.71 19.09 -19.96
N ALA A 65 9.64 20.03 -20.14
CA ALA A 65 11.01 19.92 -19.66
C ALA A 65 11.11 19.76 -18.13
N LYS A 66 10.36 20.57 -17.37
CA LYS A 66 10.32 20.46 -15.89
C LYS A 66 9.76 19.11 -15.45
N ASN A 67 8.71 18.63 -16.11
CA ASN A 67 8.15 17.30 -15.82
C ASN A 67 9.14 16.18 -16.11
N PHE A 68 9.90 16.27 -17.20
CA PHE A 68 10.95 15.29 -17.54
C PHE A 68 12.05 15.25 -16.47
N ILE A 69 12.56 16.41 -16.06
CA ILE A 69 13.58 16.51 -14.99
C ILE A 69 13.05 15.92 -13.68
N PHE A 70 11.82 16.28 -13.28
CA PHE A 70 11.22 15.71 -12.08
C PHE A 70 10.98 14.20 -12.19
N GLY A 71 10.68 13.68 -13.38
CA GLY A 71 10.59 12.25 -13.64
C GLY A 71 11.90 11.53 -13.41
N ILE A 72 13.02 12.09 -13.89
CA ILE A 72 14.37 11.54 -13.66
C ILE A 72 14.70 11.55 -12.17
N ILE A 73 14.48 12.68 -11.49
CA ILE A 73 14.74 12.79 -10.04
C ILE A 73 13.92 11.75 -9.28
N TYR A 74 12.64 11.58 -9.64
CA TYR A 74 11.77 10.58 -9.02
C TYR A 74 12.28 9.15 -9.28
N ALA A 75 12.72 8.83 -10.51
CA ALA A 75 13.27 7.54 -10.85
C ALA A 75 14.55 7.23 -10.05
N ILE A 76 15.48 8.20 -9.95
CA ILE A 76 16.68 8.06 -9.13
C ILE A 76 16.29 7.80 -7.68
N THR A 77 15.36 8.57 -7.13
CA THR A 77 14.89 8.41 -5.75
C THR A 77 14.27 7.03 -5.52
N PHE A 78 13.49 6.53 -6.48
CA PHE A 78 12.94 5.19 -6.42
C PHE A 78 14.04 4.12 -6.30
N PHE A 79 15.04 4.15 -7.20
CA PHE A 79 16.13 3.18 -7.17
C PHE A 79 17.00 3.32 -5.92
N VAL A 80 17.23 4.54 -5.44
CA VAL A 80 17.97 4.77 -4.18
C VAL A 80 17.18 4.23 -2.99
N SER A 81 15.88 4.50 -2.88
CA SER A 81 15.04 4.01 -1.78
C SER A 81 15.00 2.50 -1.72
N PHE A 82 14.63 1.83 -2.82
CA PHE A 82 14.52 0.37 -2.85
C PHE A 82 15.90 -0.29 -2.82
N GLY A 83 16.88 0.26 -3.53
CA GLY A 83 18.26 -0.23 -3.55
C GLY A 83 18.91 -0.18 -2.17
N PHE A 84 18.68 0.89 -1.41
CA PHE A 84 19.15 0.98 -0.02
C PHE A 84 18.54 -0.11 0.85
N VAL A 85 17.22 -0.35 0.76
CA VAL A 85 16.56 -1.42 1.51
C VAL A 85 17.12 -2.80 1.12
N VAL A 86 17.24 -3.09 -0.17
CA VAL A 86 17.83 -4.35 -0.67
C VAL A 86 19.25 -4.52 -0.13
N TRP A 87 20.07 -3.47 -0.21
CA TRP A 87 21.44 -3.50 0.27
C TRP A 87 21.52 -3.78 1.77
N VAL A 88 20.68 -3.15 2.60
CA VAL A 88 20.61 -3.44 4.05
C VAL A 88 20.22 -4.89 4.30
N LEU A 89 19.22 -5.42 3.58
CA LEU A 89 18.75 -6.80 3.74
C LEU A 89 19.81 -7.82 3.31
N ASP A 90 20.56 -7.53 2.24
CA ASP A 90 21.67 -8.36 1.77
C ASP A 90 22.80 -8.43 2.83
N LYS A 91 23.11 -7.30 3.49
CA LYS A 91 24.09 -7.25 4.59
C LYS A 91 23.72 -8.08 5.81
N ILE A 92 22.44 -8.30 6.06
CA ILE A 92 21.95 -9.20 7.11
C ILE A 92 21.67 -10.63 6.59
N HIS A 93 22.24 -10.97 5.44
CA HIS A 93 22.19 -12.30 4.80
C HIS A 93 20.77 -12.80 4.53
N PHE A 94 19.89 -11.91 4.07
CA PHE A 94 18.61 -12.34 3.55
C PHE A 94 18.79 -13.06 2.21
N ASN A 95 18.08 -14.18 2.05
CA ASN A 95 17.93 -14.81 0.75
C ASN A 95 17.08 -13.91 -0.16
N TRP A 96 17.31 -13.97 -1.48
CA TRP A 96 16.60 -13.18 -2.49
C TRP A 96 15.08 -13.32 -2.39
N VAL A 97 14.56 -14.53 -2.11
CA VAL A 97 13.13 -14.77 -1.88
C VAL A 97 12.61 -13.98 -0.68
N SER A 98 13.36 -14.00 0.43
CA SER A 98 13.02 -13.26 1.65
C SER A 98 13.09 -11.75 1.45
N ILE A 99 14.00 -11.26 0.59
CA ILE A 99 14.07 -9.83 0.21
C ILE A 99 12.82 -9.41 -0.55
N ILE A 100 12.38 -10.21 -1.53
CA ILE A 100 11.17 -9.91 -2.31
C ILE A 100 9.94 -9.86 -1.40
N ILE A 101 9.78 -10.85 -0.52
CA ILE A 101 8.68 -10.89 0.45
C ILE A 101 8.73 -9.65 1.37
N PHE A 102 9.92 -9.29 1.87
CA PHE A 102 10.09 -8.14 2.73
C PHE A 102 9.68 -6.84 2.01
N ILE A 103 10.16 -6.64 0.79
CA ILE A 103 9.87 -5.44 -0.01
C ILE A 103 8.38 -5.34 -0.33
N PHE A 104 7.74 -6.46 -0.66
CA PHE A 104 6.30 -6.54 -0.86
C PHE A 104 5.55 -6.05 0.39
N PHE A 105 5.85 -6.61 1.56
CA PHE A 105 5.18 -6.22 2.80
C PHE A 105 5.53 -4.78 3.22
N LEU A 106 6.78 -4.36 3.05
CA LEU A 106 7.21 -2.99 3.31
C LEU A 106 6.37 -2.00 2.49
N ALA A 107 6.25 -2.22 1.18
CA ALA A 107 5.46 -1.37 0.30
C ALA A 107 3.97 -1.40 0.71
N PHE A 108 3.41 -2.59 0.89
CA PHE A 108 2.00 -2.78 1.24
C PHE A 108 1.66 -2.10 2.57
N VAL A 109 2.37 -2.41 3.65
CA VAL A 109 2.18 -1.80 4.97
C VAL A 109 2.39 -0.30 4.92
N SER A 110 3.38 0.19 4.18
CA SER A 110 3.63 1.63 4.04
C SER A 110 2.44 2.36 3.40
N PHE A 111 1.78 1.75 2.43
CA PHE A 111 0.55 2.26 1.85
C PHE A 111 -0.62 2.24 2.84
N PHE A 112 -0.84 1.11 3.52
CA PHE A 112 -1.89 1.01 4.55
C PHE A 112 -1.72 2.03 5.68
N SER A 113 -0.47 2.29 6.05
CA SER A 113 -0.12 3.30 7.05
C SER A 113 -0.64 4.69 6.70
N ILE A 114 -0.55 5.10 5.43
CA ILE A 114 -1.11 6.37 4.96
C ILE A 114 -2.64 6.30 4.90
N ARG A 115 -3.20 5.16 4.48
CA ARG A 115 -4.65 4.95 4.44
C ARG A 115 -5.29 5.09 5.82
N ILE A 116 -4.68 4.53 6.86
CA ILE A 116 -5.15 4.61 8.26
C ILE A 116 -5.14 6.08 8.73
N ARG A 117 -4.04 6.80 8.47
CA ARG A 117 -3.89 8.20 8.91
C ARG A 117 -4.76 9.20 8.15
N ARG A 118 -5.33 8.82 7.00
CA ARG A 118 -6.08 9.73 6.14
C ARG A 118 -7.22 10.43 6.88
N ARG A 119 -8.02 9.70 7.66
CA ARG A 119 -9.15 10.27 8.43
C ARG A 119 -8.69 11.31 9.46
N ILE A 120 -7.53 11.10 10.09
CA ILE A 120 -6.97 12.04 11.06
C ILE A 120 -6.46 13.30 10.36
N ARG A 121 -5.82 13.14 9.19
CA ARG A 121 -5.35 14.27 8.38
C ARG A 121 -6.50 15.14 7.87
N GLU A 122 -7.64 14.55 7.54
CA GLU A 122 -8.85 15.29 7.14
C GLU A 122 -9.38 16.20 8.28
N LEU A 123 -9.03 15.91 9.53
CA LEU A 123 -9.36 16.75 10.69
C LEU A 123 -8.25 17.74 11.07
N MET A 124 -7.09 17.71 10.41
CA MET A 124 -6.01 18.67 10.66
C MET A 124 -6.17 19.88 9.74
N VAL A 125 -6.55 21.02 10.33
CA VAL A 125 -6.67 22.32 9.68
C VAL A 125 -5.34 23.09 9.76
N ILE A 126 -4.59 22.91 10.84
CA ILE A 126 -3.27 23.51 11.01
C ILE A 126 -2.23 22.56 10.43
N GLU A 127 -1.56 23.00 9.36
CA GLU A 127 -0.47 22.24 8.75
C GLU A 127 0.71 22.15 9.73
N PRO A 128 1.24 20.94 9.99
CA PRO A 128 2.44 20.79 10.80
C PRO A 128 3.64 21.44 10.09
N LYS A 129 4.53 22.07 10.88
CA LYS A 129 5.76 22.66 10.35
C LYS A 129 6.61 21.59 9.66
N GLU A 130 6.95 21.80 8.41
CA GLU A 130 7.89 20.95 7.68
C GLU A 130 9.33 21.31 8.06
N ASN A 131 10.09 20.32 8.50
CA ASN A 131 11.53 20.41 8.72
C ASN A 131 12.28 19.68 7.58
N ILE A 132 13.58 19.94 7.44
CA ILE A 132 14.44 19.28 6.43
C ILE A 132 14.39 17.75 6.55
N PHE A 133 14.38 17.22 7.79
CA PHE A 133 14.28 15.79 8.04
C PHE A 133 12.97 15.18 7.54
N THR A 134 11.83 15.83 7.79
CA THR A 134 10.52 15.37 7.28
C THR A 134 10.47 15.40 5.76
N LEU A 135 11.07 16.42 5.13
CA LEU A 135 11.14 16.51 3.67
C LEU A 135 11.98 15.37 3.08
N LEU A 136 13.14 15.08 3.66
CA LEU A 136 13.99 13.96 3.21
C LEU A 136 13.30 12.61 3.43
N SER A 137 12.69 12.39 4.59
CA SER A 137 11.98 11.14 4.86
C SER A 137 10.81 10.96 3.89
N ASP A 138 10.03 12.00 3.64
CA ASP A 138 8.92 11.94 2.69
C ASP A 138 9.41 11.67 1.27
N PHE A 139 10.54 12.26 0.88
CA PHE A 139 11.15 12.07 -0.43
C PHE A 139 11.51 10.60 -0.70
N PHE A 140 12.18 9.93 0.25
CA PHE A 140 12.55 8.51 0.09
C PHE A 140 11.41 7.52 0.40
N TYR A 141 10.48 7.88 1.28
CA TYR A 141 9.33 7.04 1.64
C TYR A 141 8.25 7.05 0.55
N THR A 142 8.10 8.15 -0.19
CA THR A 142 7.08 8.28 -1.25
C THR A 142 7.15 7.17 -2.31
N PRO A 143 8.31 6.82 -2.89
CA PRO A 143 8.42 5.69 -3.80
C PRO A 143 7.89 4.37 -3.23
N ILE A 144 8.20 4.07 -1.97
CA ILE A 144 7.80 2.83 -1.28
C ILE A 144 6.27 2.77 -1.16
N VAL A 145 5.68 3.87 -0.70
CA VAL A 145 4.22 4.04 -0.59
C VAL A 145 3.55 3.94 -1.95
N ALA A 146 4.09 4.60 -2.96
CA ALA A 146 3.52 4.63 -4.31
C ALA A 146 3.46 3.22 -4.90
N SER A 147 4.52 2.42 -4.73
CA SER A 147 4.55 1.00 -5.08
C SER A 147 3.49 0.21 -4.31
N GLY A 148 3.36 0.45 -3.00
CA GLY A 148 2.34 -0.19 -2.17
C GLY A 148 0.90 0.14 -2.60
N LYS A 149 0.65 1.40 -2.97
CA LYS A 149 -0.62 1.85 -3.54
C LYS A 149 -0.91 1.14 -4.85
N TRP A 150 0.04 1.17 -5.78
CA TRP A 150 -0.08 0.51 -7.08
C TRP A 150 -0.36 -0.98 -6.92
N LEU A 151 0.38 -1.63 -6.00
CA LEU A 151 0.21 -3.03 -5.63
C LEU A 151 -1.21 -3.26 -5.11
N SER A 152 -1.66 -2.50 -4.10
CA SER A 152 -2.99 -2.66 -3.52
C SER A 152 -4.12 -2.43 -4.52
N GLU A 153 -4.00 -1.47 -5.44
CA GLU A 153 -5.03 -1.16 -6.46
C GLU A 153 -5.04 -2.14 -7.64
N LYS A 154 -3.92 -2.81 -7.91
CA LYS A 154 -3.82 -3.87 -8.92
C LYS A 154 -4.24 -5.22 -8.34
N PHE A 155 -3.77 -5.56 -7.14
CA PHE A 155 -4.16 -6.77 -6.42
C PHE A 155 -5.61 -6.74 -5.93
N SER A 156 -6.27 -5.59 -5.75
CA SER A 156 -7.72 -5.59 -5.48
C SER A 156 -8.56 -6.01 -6.68
N ARG A 157 -8.01 -5.97 -7.90
CA ARG A 157 -8.70 -6.38 -9.14
C ARG A 157 -8.44 -7.84 -9.50
N ILE A 158 -7.31 -8.39 -9.08
CA ILE A 158 -7.07 -9.82 -9.12
C ILE A 158 -7.65 -10.31 -7.81
N ASN A 159 -8.83 -10.90 -7.81
CA ASN A 159 -9.31 -11.58 -6.62
C ASN A 159 -8.40 -12.80 -6.41
N VAL A 160 -7.16 -12.60 -5.93
CA VAL A 160 -6.09 -13.60 -5.87
C VAL A 160 -6.59 -14.80 -5.10
N PHE A 161 -7.44 -14.57 -4.11
CA PHE A 161 -8.12 -15.62 -3.37
C PHE A 161 -9.01 -16.48 -4.29
N VAL A 162 -9.86 -15.86 -5.12
CA VAL A 162 -10.67 -16.56 -6.14
C VAL A 162 -9.79 -17.22 -7.20
N PHE A 163 -8.79 -16.52 -7.76
CA PHE A 163 -7.87 -17.14 -8.73
C PHE A 163 -7.14 -18.36 -8.15
N VAL A 164 -6.71 -18.30 -6.89
CA VAL A 164 -6.06 -19.41 -6.19
C VAL A 164 -7.06 -20.54 -5.93
N LEU A 165 -8.29 -20.24 -5.50
CA LEU A 165 -9.35 -21.24 -5.34
C LEU A 165 -9.69 -21.91 -6.68
N ASP A 166 -9.95 -21.12 -7.72
CA ASP A 166 -10.34 -21.61 -9.04
C ASP A 166 -9.21 -22.43 -9.68
N PHE A 167 -7.95 -21.99 -9.56
CA PHE A 167 -6.83 -22.66 -10.22
C PHE A 167 -6.24 -23.83 -9.42
N ILE A 168 -6.09 -23.69 -8.10
CA ILE A 168 -5.47 -24.73 -7.25
C ILE A 168 -6.51 -25.76 -6.79
N ILE A 169 -7.75 -25.36 -6.55
CA ILE A 169 -8.80 -26.26 -6.04
C ILE A 169 -9.75 -26.68 -7.16
N GLU A 170 -10.37 -25.74 -7.87
CA GLU A 170 -11.45 -26.04 -8.81
C GLU A 170 -10.96 -26.76 -10.08
N ALA A 171 -9.90 -26.28 -10.73
CA ALA A 171 -9.41 -26.88 -11.98
C ALA A 171 -8.96 -28.36 -11.82
N PRO A 172 -8.19 -28.73 -10.77
CA PRO A 172 -7.88 -30.14 -10.51
C PRO A 172 -9.12 -30.96 -10.15
N PHE A 173 -10.06 -30.39 -9.39
CA PHE A 173 -11.28 -31.08 -9.01
C PHE A 173 -12.17 -31.39 -10.22
N LYS A 174 -12.29 -30.46 -11.18
CA LYS A 174 -12.99 -30.69 -12.45
C LYS A 174 -12.38 -31.85 -13.22
N LEU A 175 -11.05 -31.91 -13.32
CA LEU A 175 -10.35 -33.01 -13.98
C LEU A 175 -10.70 -34.37 -13.34
N PHE A 176 -10.78 -34.45 -12.00
CA PHE A 176 -11.18 -35.69 -11.33
C PHE A 176 -12.63 -36.09 -11.62
N ILE A 177 -13.55 -35.13 -11.70
CA ILE A 177 -14.95 -35.39 -12.08
C ILE A 177 -15.02 -35.92 -13.50
N ASP A 178 -14.32 -35.28 -14.45
CA ASP A 178 -14.32 -35.68 -15.86
C ASP A 178 -13.84 -37.14 -16.02
N ILE A 179 -12.77 -37.51 -15.31
CA ILE A 179 -12.25 -38.89 -15.28
C ILE A 179 -13.27 -39.87 -14.68
N ALA A 180 -13.96 -39.48 -13.60
CA ALA A 180 -14.97 -40.33 -12.97
C ALA A 180 -16.19 -40.54 -13.89
N GLU A 181 -16.59 -39.51 -14.64
CA GLU A 181 -17.66 -39.61 -15.64
C GLU A 181 -17.27 -40.51 -16.82
N GLU A 182 -16.04 -40.37 -17.34
CA GLU A 182 -15.50 -41.27 -18.37
C GLU A 182 -15.47 -42.71 -17.88
N TRP A 183 -15.00 -42.95 -16.65
CA TRP A 183 -14.99 -44.28 -16.06
C TRP A 183 -16.40 -44.88 -15.95
N THR A 184 -17.36 -44.09 -15.47
CA THR A 184 -18.76 -44.54 -15.34
C THR A 184 -19.35 -44.89 -16.70
N ARG A 185 -19.05 -44.10 -17.73
CA ARG A 185 -19.47 -44.35 -19.11
C ARG A 185 -18.87 -45.64 -19.66
N TYR A 186 -17.56 -45.82 -19.49
CA TYR A 186 -16.86 -47.04 -19.90
C TYR A 186 -17.45 -48.30 -19.25
N VAL A 187 -17.73 -48.27 -17.94
CA VAL A 187 -18.33 -49.40 -17.23
C VAL A 187 -19.73 -49.72 -17.78
N LYS A 188 -20.52 -48.69 -18.10
CA LYS A 188 -21.84 -48.86 -18.67
C LYS A 188 -21.78 -49.48 -20.07
N GLU A 189 -20.89 -49.00 -20.94
CA GLU A 189 -20.66 -49.58 -22.27
C GLU A 189 -20.24 -51.05 -22.17
N ARG A 190 -19.32 -51.38 -21.25
CA ARG A 190 -18.89 -52.77 -21.03
C ARG A 190 -20.00 -53.68 -20.51
N ARG A 191 -20.91 -53.15 -19.70
CA ARG A 191 -22.08 -53.91 -19.23
C ARG A 191 -23.03 -54.22 -20.37
N ASP A 192 -23.26 -53.25 -21.26
CA ASP A 192 -24.18 -53.40 -22.40
C ASP A 192 -23.62 -54.33 -23.49
N GLU A 193 -22.30 -54.50 -23.60
CA GLU A 193 -21.66 -55.50 -24.48
C GLU A 193 -21.81 -56.95 -23.98
N ILE A 194 -22.01 -57.15 -22.67
CA ILE A 194 -22.05 -58.48 -22.02
C ILE A 194 -23.49 -59.05 -21.98
N VAL A 195 -24.51 -58.21 -22.20
CA VAL A 195 -25.94 -58.58 -22.22
C VAL A 195 -26.44 -58.72 -23.64
#